data_AF-A0A7X9IWN3-F1
#
_entry.id   AF-A0A7X9IWN3-F1
#
_cell.length_a   1.000
_cell.length_b   1.000
_cell.length_c   1.000
_cell.angle_alpha   90.00
_cell.angle_beta   90.00
_cell.angle_gamma   90.00
#
_symmetry.space_group_name_H-M   'P 1'
#
loop_
_entity.id
_entity.type
_entity.pdbx_description
1 polymer ?
#
loop_
_entity_poly.entity_id
_entity_poly.type
_entity_poly.pdbx_seq_one_letter_code
_entity_poly.pdbx_strand_id
1 'polypeptide(L)'
;MGGLRLAGYYAVGDAFHIGGWFGFGVGDFQVCLGEWGCDEGNENRLVMGGLAMRFGGRVGNVVWLGGALDFGGYGSDAEDSDDSTAGIVLSPRLDLDIMLVQTAFKMALSLGAGATIVPYGEGTVYGTDGTVNYIVVPQILVGLALGG
;
A
#
# COMPACT_ATOMS: atom_id res chain seq x y z
N MET A 1 -3.14 -11.73 8.88
CA MET A 1 -2.63 -10.37 8.62
C MET A 1 -3.78 -9.49 8.20
N GLY A 2 -3.99 -8.37 8.88
CA GLY A 2 -5.06 -7.42 8.59
C GLY A 2 -4.54 -5.99 8.76
N GLY A 3 -5.14 -5.05 8.06
CA GLY A 3 -4.70 -3.66 8.11
C GLY A 3 -5.80 -2.69 7.73
N LEU A 4 -5.59 -1.43 8.08
CA LEU A 4 -6.39 -0.31 7.66
C LEU A 4 -5.66 0.45 6.56
N ARG A 5 -6.36 0.79 5.49
CA ARG A 5 -5.86 1.67 4.45
C ARG A 5 -6.83 2.80 4.21
N LEU A 6 -6.33 4.03 4.27
CA LEU A 6 -7.06 5.24 3.94
C LEU A 6 -6.37 5.91 2.74
N ALA A 7 -7.14 6.26 1.72
CA ALA A 7 -6.64 7.02 0.59
C ALA A 7 -7.63 8.15 0.27
N GLY A 8 -7.11 9.36 0.10
CA GLY A 8 -7.86 10.53 -0.33
C GLY A 8 -7.37 10.95 -1.70
N TYR A 9 -8.28 11.17 -2.63
CA TYR A 9 -7.96 11.55 -4.01
C TYR A 9 -8.64 12.85 -4.39
N TYR A 10 -7.89 13.71 -5.08
CA TYR A 10 -8.39 14.81 -5.87
C TYR A 10 -8.52 14.38 -7.33
N ALA A 11 -9.71 14.55 -7.91
CA ALA A 11 -9.95 14.24 -9.31
C ALA A 11 -9.36 15.34 -10.19
N VAL A 12 -8.30 15.01 -10.93
CA VAL A 12 -7.70 15.92 -11.92
C VAL A 12 -8.49 15.87 -13.23
N GLY A 13 -9.06 14.70 -13.55
CA GLY A 13 -10.03 14.49 -14.61
C GLY A 13 -10.76 13.16 -14.44
N ASP A 14 -11.65 12.83 -15.38
CA ASP A 14 -12.53 11.64 -15.28
C ASP A 14 -11.78 10.31 -15.15
N ALA A 15 -10.54 10.26 -15.66
CA ALA A 15 -9.73 9.05 -15.74
C ALA A 15 -8.50 9.06 -14.84
N PHE A 16 -8.17 10.19 -14.20
CA PHE A 16 -6.94 10.34 -13.44
C PHE A 16 -7.15 11.16 -12.16
N HIS A 17 -6.82 10.55 -11.03
CA HIS A 17 -6.88 11.18 -9.72
C HIS A 17 -5.52 11.08 -9.01
N ILE A 18 -5.22 12.06 -8.17
CA ILE A 18 -3.98 12.12 -7.38
C ILE A 18 -4.31 12.49 -5.94
N GLY A 19 -3.54 12.00 -4.99
CA GLY A 19 -3.70 12.43 -3.61
C GLY A 19 -2.77 11.71 -2.65
N GLY A 20 -3.21 11.57 -1.40
CA GLY A 20 -2.41 10.98 -0.33
C GLY A 20 -3.00 9.66 0.13
N TRP A 21 -2.15 8.80 0.67
CA TRP A 21 -2.58 7.58 1.35
C TRP A 21 -1.82 7.36 2.64
N PHE A 22 -2.48 6.63 3.53
CA PHE A 22 -1.95 6.13 4.78
C PHE A 22 -2.39 4.68 4.94
N GLY A 23 -1.47 3.82 5.35
CA GLY A 23 -1.70 2.41 5.60
C GLY A 23 -1.14 2.03 6.96
N PHE A 24 -1.89 1.20 7.68
CA PHE A 24 -1.46 0.57 8.92
C PHE A 24 -1.74 -0.92 8.81
N GLY A 25 -0.72 -1.76 8.94
CA GLY A 25 -0.84 -3.20 8.92
C GLY A 25 -0.30 -3.83 10.18
N VAL A 26 -1.04 -4.78 10.75
CA VAL A 26 -0.55 -5.68 11.80
C VAL A 26 -0.60 -7.11 11.28
N GLY A 27 0.53 -7.79 11.37
CA GLY A 27 0.64 -9.18 10.97
C GLY A 27 2.08 -9.65 11.02
N ASP A 28 2.26 -10.95 10.77
CA ASP A 28 3.57 -11.59 10.70
C ASP A 28 4.28 -11.20 9.38
N PHE A 29 4.48 -9.90 9.17
CA PHE A 29 5.30 -9.42 8.07
C PHE A 29 6.75 -9.76 8.42
N GLN A 30 7.19 -10.92 7.91
CA GLN A 30 8.58 -11.32 7.95
C GLN A 30 9.36 -10.41 6.99
N VAL A 31 9.86 -9.29 7.51
CA VAL A 31 10.91 -8.52 6.84
C VAL A 31 12.21 -9.25 7.16
N CYS A 32 12.51 -10.32 6.42
CA CYS A 32 13.78 -11.03 6.58
C CYS A 32 14.89 -10.16 5.97
N LEU A 33 15.60 -9.41 6.81
CA LEU A 33 16.76 -8.61 6.41
C LEU A 33 18.00 -9.52 6.36
N GLY A 34 18.22 -10.23 5.24
CA GLY A 34 19.44 -10.99 4.98
C GLY A 34 19.75 -12.14 5.94
N GLU A 35 21.04 -12.34 6.26
CA GLU A 35 21.56 -13.48 7.07
C GLU A 35 21.13 -13.46 8.56
N TRP A 36 20.43 -12.41 8.99
CA TRP A 36 19.93 -12.26 10.35
C TRP A 36 18.50 -12.80 10.34
N GLY A 37 18.38 -14.05 10.77
CA GLY A 37 17.19 -14.88 10.62
C GLY A 37 15.87 -14.17 10.89
N CYS A 38 14.82 -14.62 10.21
CA CYS A 38 13.47 -14.15 10.47
C CYS A 38 13.12 -14.51 11.94
N ASP A 39 12.99 -13.53 12.83
CA ASP A 39 12.53 -13.79 14.19
C ASP A 39 11.08 -14.28 14.13
N GLU A 40 10.92 -15.59 14.24
CA GLU A 40 9.64 -16.27 14.32
C GLU A 40 8.97 -15.89 15.65
N GLY A 41 8.14 -14.84 15.64
CA GLY A 41 7.30 -14.50 16.79
C GLY A 41 7.02 -13.02 17.02
N ASN A 42 7.67 -12.11 16.29
CA ASN A 42 7.46 -10.67 16.50
C ASN A 42 6.30 -10.14 15.66
N GLU A 43 5.30 -9.57 16.33
CA GLU A 43 4.22 -8.81 15.69
C GLU A 43 4.79 -7.50 15.11
N ASN A 44 5.26 -7.55 13.87
CA ASN A 44 5.76 -6.36 13.20
C ASN A 44 4.60 -5.43 12.81
N ARG A 45 4.65 -4.18 13.28
CA ARG A 45 3.71 -3.13 12.88
C ARG A 45 4.29 -2.36 11.71
N LEU A 46 3.56 -2.34 10.60
CA LEU A 46 3.97 -1.59 9.42
C LEU A 46 3.09 -0.35 9.27
N VAL A 47 3.69 0.83 9.41
CA VAL A 47 3.06 2.11 9.09
C VAL A 47 3.59 2.56 7.74
N MET A 48 2.68 2.89 6.82
CA MET A 48 3.03 3.35 5.48
C MET A 48 2.28 4.62 5.14
N GLY A 49 2.86 5.46 4.29
CA GLY A 49 2.15 6.59 3.74
C GLY A 49 2.93 7.33 2.67
N GLY A 50 2.21 8.07 1.84
CA GLY A 50 2.81 8.85 0.78
C GLY A 50 1.81 9.31 -0.26
N LEU A 51 2.23 9.34 -1.52
CA LEU A 51 1.42 9.76 -2.65
C LEU A 51 0.69 8.58 -3.28
N ALA A 52 -0.57 8.79 -3.62
CA ALA A 52 -1.41 7.84 -4.32
C ALA A 52 -1.81 8.43 -5.68
N MET A 53 -1.63 7.63 -6.73
CA MET A 53 -2.10 7.94 -8.07
C MET A 53 -3.13 6.88 -8.46
N ARG A 54 -4.27 7.31 -9.00
CA ARG A 54 -5.32 6.41 -9.44
C ARG A 54 -5.69 6.72 -10.88
N PHE A 55 -5.76 5.68 -11.70
CA PHE A 55 -6.05 5.78 -13.13
C PHE A 55 -7.11 4.76 -13.51
N GLY A 56 -8.01 5.11 -14.42
CA GLY A 56 -9.04 4.18 -14.86
C GLY A 56 -10.20 4.87 -15.55
N GLY A 57 -11.34 4.22 -15.57
CA GLY A 57 -12.52 4.75 -16.22
C GLY A 57 -13.79 4.04 -15.81
N ARG A 58 -14.91 4.67 -16.15
CA ARG A 58 -16.22 4.06 -15.93
C ARG A 58 -16.49 2.99 -16.99
N VAL A 59 -16.94 1.84 -16.53
CA VAL A 59 -17.49 0.78 -17.36
C VAL A 59 -19.00 0.79 -17.13
N GLY A 60 -19.73 1.43 -18.03
CA GLY A 60 -21.15 1.71 -17.85
C GLY A 60 -21.41 2.80 -16.79
N ASN A 61 -22.57 2.75 -16.14
CA ASN A 61 -23.05 3.83 -15.27
C ASN A 61 -22.70 3.64 -13.79
N VAL A 62 -22.35 2.42 -13.38
CA VAL A 62 -22.24 2.02 -11.97
C VAL A 62 -20.90 1.41 -11.60
N VAL A 63 -20.05 1.07 -12.58
CA VAL A 63 -18.75 0.45 -12.32
C VAL A 63 -17.64 1.39 -12.74
N TRP A 64 -16.64 1.56 -11.89
CA TRP A 64 -15.34 2.12 -12.27
C TRP A 64 -14.30 1.02 -12.16
N LEU A 65 -13.47 0.88 -13.19
CA LEU A 65 -12.38 -0.06 -13.22
C LEU A 65 -11.09 0.70 -13.50
N GLY A 66 -10.03 0.33 -12.80
CA GLY A 66 -8.73 0.91 -13.03
C GLY A 66 -7.67 0.34 -12.12
N GLY A 67 -6.64 1.14 -11.88
CA GLY A 67 -5.59 0.81 -10.95
C GLY A 67 -5.16 2.00 -10.12
N ALA A 68 -4.41 1.69 -9.08
CA ALA A 68 -3.70 2.64 -8.27
C ALA A 68 -2.21 2.31 -8.24
N LEU A 69 -1.39 3.34 -8.20
CA LEU A 69 0.02 3.23 -7.90
C LEU A 69 0.30 4.15 -6.73
N ASP A 70 0.68 3.57 -5.61
CA ASP A 70 1.06 4.33 -4.45
C ASP A 70 2.55 4.20 -4.21
N PHE A 71 3.17 5.31 -3.84
CA PHE A 71 4.55 5.34 -3.42
C PHE A 71 4.68 6.15 -2.15
N GLY A 72 5.65 5.80 -1.33
CA GLY A 72 5.79 6.47 -0.05
C GLY A 72 6.92 5.92 0.80
N GLY A 73 6.88 6.30 2.07
CA GLY A 73 7.71 5.69 3.08
C GLY A 73 6.96 4.57 3.80
N TYR A 74 7.73 3.65 4.38
CA TYR A 74 7.25 2.81 5.46
C TYR A 74 8.16 2.98 6.68
N GLY A 75 7.58 2.81 7.86
CA GLY A 75 8.28 2.63 9.13
C GLY A 75 7.78 1.37 9.79
N SER A 76 8.69 0.58 10.34
CA SER A 76 8.36 -0.53 11.23
C SER A 76 8.99 -0.32 12.59
N ASP A 77 8.15 -0.29 13.61
CA ASP A 77 8.59 -0.52 14.99
C ASP A 77 8.38 -2.01 15.27
N ALA A 78 9.47 -2.70 15.59
CA ALA A 78 9.40 -4.00 16.24
C ALA A 78 9.27 -3.75 17.74
N GLU A 79 8.23 -4.30 18.38
CA GLU A 79 7.88 -3.96 19.77
C GLU A 79 8.97 -4.33 20.81
N ASP A 80 9.95 -5.14 20.44
CA ASP A 80 11.00 -5.64 21.35
C ASP A 80 12.44 -5.32 20.91
N SER A 81 12.65 -4.43 19.92
CA SER A 81 13.99 -4.01 19.49
C SER A 81 14.07 -2.49 19.30
N ASP A 82 15.17 -1.87 19.75
CA ASP A 82 15.52 -0.45 19.49
C ASP A 82 15.76 -0.15 17.98
N ASP A 83 15.57 -1.15 17.11
CA ASP A 83 15.75 -1.07 15.67
C ASP A 83 14.46 -0.60 14.97
N SER A 84 14.31 0.71 14.82
CA SER A 84 13.32 1.27 13.89
C SER A 84 13.84 1.17 12.46
N THR A 85 13.15 0.43 11.60
CA THR A 85 13.48 0.38 10.17
C THR A 85 12.56 1.32 9.39
N ALA A 86 13.15 2.16 8.53
CA ALA A 86 12.41 3.01 7.61
C ALA A 86 12.93 2.85 6.19
N GLY A 87 12.02 2.90 5.22
CA GLY A 87 12.39 2.74 3.82
C GLY A 87 11.31 3.24 2.87
N ILE A 88 11.46 2.89 1.60
CA ILE A 88 10.54 3.29 0.53
C ILE A 88 9.61 2.12 0.24
N VAL A 89 8.37 2.43 -0.13
CA VAL A 89 7.37 1.44 -0.53
C VAL A 89 6.75 1.82 -1.87
N LEU A 90 6.47 0.81 -2.69
CA LEU A 90 5.71 0.91 -3.92
C LEU A 90 4.54 -0.07 -3.89
N SER A 91 3.33 0.37 -4.19
CA SER A 91 2.10 -0.41 -4.01
C SER A 91 1.23 -0.32 -5.27
N PRO A 92 1.53 -1.09 -6.34
CA PRO A 92 0.66 -1.19 -7.50
C PRO A 92 -0.59 -2.04 -7.17
N ARG A 93 -1.75 -1.58 -7.63
CA ARG A 93 -3.06 -2.19 -7.37
C ARG A 93 -3.98 -2.08 -8.59
N LEU A 94 -4.87 -3.04 -8.74
CA LEU A 94 -6.04 -2.99 -9.60
C LEU A 94 -7.28 -2.83 -8.73
N ASP A 95 -8.10 -1.83 -9.04
CA ASP A 95 -9.25 -1.44 -8.25
C ASP A 95 -10.54 -1.48 -9.09
N LEU A 96 -11.59 -2.00 -8.47
CA LEU A 96 -12.96 -2.02 -8.95
C LEU A 96 -13.84 -1.29 -7.94
N ASP A 97 -14.52 -0.22 -8.37
CA ASP A 97 -15.54 0.43 -7.57
C ASP A 97 -16.92 0.17 -8.16
N ILE A 98 -17.86 -0.27 -7.33
CA ILE A 98 -19.26 -0.48 -7.66
C ILE A 98 -20.09 0.57 -6.93
N MET A 99 -20.67 1.51 -7.67
CA MET A 99 -21.53 2.57 -7.15
C MET A 99 -22.79 1.96 -6.51
N LEU A 100 -22.99 2.26 -5.23
CA LEU A 100 -24.12 1.80 -4.43
C LEU A 100 -25.19 2.88 -4.31
N VAL A 101 -24.78 4.14 -4.12
CA VAL A 101 -25.67 5.29 -3.91
C VAL A 101 -25.15 6.48 -4.71
N GLN A 102 -26.05 7.13 -5.46
CA GLN A 102 -25.76 8.35 -6.21
C GLN A 102 -26.89 9.36 -6.00
N THR A 103 -26.82 10.10 -4.89
CA THR A 103 -27.79 11.15 -4.55
C THR A 103 -27.04 12.47 -4.31
N ALA A 104 -27.20 13.10 -3.14
CA ALA A 104 -26.44 14.28 -2.73
C ALA A 104 -24.96 13.98 -2.45
N PHE A 105 -24.63 12.71 -2.24
CA PHE A 105 -23.28 12.17 -2.16
C PHE A 105 -23.21 10.89 -3.00
N LYS A 106 -21.99 10.48 -3.33
CA LYS A 106 -21.69 9.24 -4.04
C LYS A 106 -21.02 8.27 -3.09
N MET A 107 -21.48 7.02 -3.08
CA MET A 107 -20.88 5.95 -2.31
C MET A 107 -20.69 4.73 -3.19
N ALA A 108 -19.51 4.12 -3.14
CA ALA A 108 -19.19 2.90 -3.86
C ALA A 108 -18.54 1.86 -2.95
N LEU A 109 -18.84 0.59 -3.20
CA LEU A 109 -18.03 -0.51 -2.69
C LEU A 109 -16.74 -0.57 -3.50
N SER A 110 -15.59 -0.61 -2.85
CA SER A 110 -14.28 -0.69 -3.50
C SER A 110 -13.65 -2.05 -3.20
N LEU A 111 -13.20 -2.72 -4.25
CA LEU A 111 -12.47 -3.98 -4.23
C LEU A 111 -11.14 -3.78 -4.96
N GLY A 112 -10.04 -3.92 -4.25
CA GLY A 112 -8.70 -3.76 -4.78
C GLY A 112 -7.86 -5.01 -4.58
N ALA A 113 -7.02 -5.34 -5.55
CA ALA A 113 -6.02 -6.40 -5.42
C ALA A 113 -4.69 -5.91 -5.98
N GLY A 114 -3.60 -6.22 -5.30
CA GLY A 114 -2.27 -5.82 -5.75
C GLY A 114 -1.18 -6.40 -4.88
N ALA A 115 -0.03 -5.74 -4.90
CA ALA A 115 1.08 -6.07 -4.02
C ALA A 115 1.75 -4.81 -3.52
N THR A 116 2.33 -4.89 -2.33
CA THR A 116 3.21 -3.89 -1.77
C THR A 116 4.62 -4.41 -1.89
N ILE A 117 5.48 -3.63 -2.54
CA ILE A 117 6.87 -3.93 -2.84
C ILE A 117 7.71 -3.02 -1.96
N VAL A 118 8.57 -3.65 -1.16
CA VAL A 118 9.50 -2.97 -0.27
C VAL A 118 10.91 -3.32 -0.73
N PRO A 119 11.60 -2.43 -1.47
CA PRO A 119 13.01 -2.60 -1.77
C PRO A 119 13.84 -2.41 -0.49
N TYR A 120 14.84 -3.26 -0.32
CA TYR A 120 15.83 -3.12 0.75
C TYR A 120 17.21 -3.55 0.23
N GLY A 121 18.27 -2.95 0.78
CA GLY A 121 19.64 -3.27 0.40
C GLY A 121 20.27 -4.22 1.42
N GLU A 122 20.96 -5.25 0.94
CA GLU A 122 21.85 -6.09 1.74
C GLU A 122 23.30 -5.86 1.27
N GLY A 123 24.25 -5.75 2.20
CA GLY A 123 25.69 -5.65 1.89
C GLY A 123 26.44 -4.54 2.62
N THR A 124 27.77 -4.50 2.46
CA THR A 124 28.65 -3.53 3.12
C THR A 124 28.86 -2.27 2.27
N VAL A 125 28.48 -1.12 2.83
CA VAL A 125 28.91 0.18 2.32
C VAL A 125 30.39 0.34 2.68
N TYR A 126 31.23 0.65 1.67
CA TYR A 126 32.71 0.73 1.70
C TYR A 126 33.50 -0.57 1.40
N GLY A 127 32.98 -1.47 0.56
CA GLY A 127 33.78 -2.60 0.08
C GLY A 127 33.12 -3.57 -0.90
N THR A 128 32.22 -3.08 -1.75
CA THR A 128 31.69 -3.72 -2.98
C THR A 128 31.34 -5.20 -2.90
N ASP A 129 30.17 -5.48 -2.33
CA ASP A 129 29.09 -6.23 -2.98
C ASP A 129 27.78 -5.85 -2.26
N GLY A 130 26.92 -5.13 -2.97
CA GLY A 130 25.61 -4.71 -2.46
C GLY A 130 24.53 -5.24 -3.38
N THR A 131 23.64 -6.07 -2.85
CA THR A 131 22.48 -6.61 -3.57
C THR A 131 21.24 -5.82 -3.15
N VAL A 132 20.42 -5.45 -4.13
CA VAL A 132 19.08 -4.89 -3.85
C VAL A 132 18.10 -6.05 -3.92
N ASN A 133 17.51 -6.36 -2.77
CA ASN A 133 16.45 -7.35 -2.64
C ASN A 133 15.10 -6.64 -2.50
N TYR A 134 14.02 -7.42 -2.66
CA TYR A 134 12.65 -6.90 -2.62
C TYR A 134 11.77 -7.85 -1.83
N ILE A 135 11.01 -7.31 -0.88
CA ILE A 135 9.90 -8.02 -0.25
C ILE A 135 8.63 -7.70 -1.03
N VAL A 136 7.87 -8.72 -1.40
CA VAL A 136 6.60 -8.59 -2.09
C VAL A 136 5.49 -9.12 -1.20
N VAL A 137 4.62 -8.22 -0.76
CA VAL A 137 3.48 -8.53 0.11
C VAL A 137 2.19 -8.42 -0.70
N PRO A 138 1.49 -9.52 -1.01
CA PRO A 138 0.20 -9.44 -1.69
C PRO A 138 -0.83 -8.74 -0.79
N GLN A 139 -1.72 -7.95 -1.39
CA GLN A 139 -2.78 -7.23 -0.69
C GLN A 139 -4.12 -7.42 -1.39
N ILE A 140 -5.15 -7.62 -0.58
CA ILE A 140 -6.55 -7.54 -0.99
C ILE A 140 -7.18 -6.46 -0.12
N LEU A 141 -7.87 -5.52 -0.76
CA LEU A 141 -8.53 -4.40 -0.13
C LEU A 141 -10.03 -4.52 -0.40
N VAL A 142 -10.80 -4.48 0.67
CA VAL A 142 -12.25 -4.35 0.62
C VAL A 142 -12.58 -3.11 1.41
N GLY A 143 -13.27 -2.16 0.79
CA GLY A 143 -13.51 -0.86 1.40
C GLY A 143 -14.73 -0.15 0.83
N LEU A 144 -14.94 1.05 1.35
CA LEU A 144 -15.98 1.97 0.88
C LEU A 144 -15.32 3.25 0.40
N ALA A 145 -15.70 3.68 -0.80
CA ALA A 145 -15.33 4.98 -1.34
C ALA A 145 -16.51 5.95 -1.18
N LEU A 146 -16.22 7.15 -0.69
CA LEU A 146 -17.17 8.24 -0.52
C LEU A 146 -16.71 9.43 -1.36
N GLY A 147 -17.62 10.04 -2.10
CA GLY A 147 -17.36 11.20 -2.95
C GLY A 147 -18.48 12.23 -2.89
N GLY A 148 -18.09 13.50 -3.07
CA GLY A 148 -19.01 14.61 -3.33
C GLY A 148 -19.36 14.80 -4.80
#